data_AF-A0A1G8PIH2-F1
#
_entry.id   AF-A0A1G8PIH2-F1
#
_cell.length_a   1.000
_cell.length_b   1.000
_cell.length_c   1.000
_cell.angle_alpha   90.00
_cell.angle_beta   90.00
_cell.angle_gamma   90.00
#
_symmetry.space_group_name_H-M   'P 1'
#
loop_
_entity.id
_entity.type
_entity.pdbx_description
1 polymer ?
#
loop_
_entity_poly.entity_id
_entity_poly.type
_entity_poly.pdbx_seq_one_letter_code
_entity_poly.pdbx_strand_id
1 'polypeptide(L)'
;MNKYWFYKVGLVVVFLCFALLGGAKVKLPTLVSDGMVLQRGEPVNIWGTADPDETVDITFLKKKYKTVADVQGNWKVTLPILKAGGPYTMAINDIELKDIL
;
A
#
# COMPACT_ATOMS: atom_id res chain seq x y z
N MET A 1 20.60 45.44 9.80
CA MET A 1 20.05 44.26 9.09
C MET A 1 18.56 44.18 9.37
N ASN A 2 17.70 44.28 8.34
CA ASN A 2 16.25 44.44 8.51
C ASN A 2 15.60 43.17 9.08
N LYS A 3 14.89 43.33 10.20
CA LYS A 3 14.11 42.28 10.89
C LYS A 3 13.18 41.51 9.93
N TYR A 4 12.69 42.18 8.89
CA TYR A 4 11.87 41.64 7.80
C TYR A 4 12.56 40.54 6.95
N TRP A 5 13.90 40.50 6.89
CA TRP A 5 14.63 39.43 6.21
C TRP A 5 14.49 38.11 6.96
N PHE A 6 14.65 38.12 8.29
CA PHE A 6 14.55 36.92 9.13
C PHE A 6 13.17 36.28 9.08
N TYR A 7 12.10 37.09 9.03
CA TYR A 7 10.73 36.58 8.85
C TYR A 7 10.48 35.94 7.48
N LYS A 8 11.04 36.52 6.40
CA LYS A 8 10.92 35.96 5.04
C LYS A 8 11.67 34.64 4.90
N VAL A 9 12.87 34.53 5.48
CA VAL A 9 13.65 33.28 5.46
C VAL A 9 12.97 32.20 6.31
N GLY A 10 12.48 32.54 7.50
CA GLY A 10 11.73 31.62 8.35
C GLY A 10 10.48 31.07 7.66
N LEU A 11 9.75 31.92 6.93
CA LEU A 11 8.53 31.51 6.21
C LEU A 11 8.83 30.55 5.05
N VAL A 12 9.94 30.74 4.34
CA VAL A 12 10.38 29.82 3.26
C VAL A 12 10.80 28.46 3.81
N VAL A 13 11.50 28.41 4.95
CA VAL A 13 11.93 27.14 5.56
C VAL A 13 10.74 26.31 6.08
N VAL A 14 9.73 26.96 6.66
CA VAL A 14 8.49 26.29 7.10
C VAL A 14 7.71 25.70 5.92
N PHE A 15 7.67 26.39 4.78
CA PHE A 15 7.00 25.90 3.58
C PHE A 15 7.72 24.69 2.96
N LEU A 16 9.05 24.66 3.01
CA LEU A 16 9.86 23.55 2.48
C LEU A 16 9.70 22.26 3.31
N CYS A 17 9.49 22.37 4.62
CA CYS A 17 9.35 21.22 5.52
C CYS A 17 8.03 20.45 5.32
N PHE A 18 6.99 21.12 4.83
CA PHE A 18 5.67 20.51 4.61
C PHE A 18 5.62 19.63 3.35
N ALA A 19 6.56 19.83 2.40
CA ALA A 19 6.58 19.10 1.13
C ALA A 19 7.09 17.65 1.25
N LEU A 20 7.66 17.26 2.39
CA LEU A 20 8.21 15.91 2.63
C LEU A 20 7.19 14.92 3.22
N LEU A 21 5.94 15.32 3.41
CA LEU A 21 4.86 14.45 3.91
C LEU A 21 4.11 13.71 2.77
N GLY A 22 4.80 13.41 1.67
CA GLY A 22 4.26 12.53 0.64
C GLY A 22 4.21 11.09 1.17
N GLY A 23 3.02 10.64 1.57
CA GLY A 23 2.80 9.22 1.88
C GLY A 23 2.95 8.40 0.60
N ALA A 24 3.92 7.47 0.60
CA ALA A 24 4.05 6.48 -0.44
C ALA A 24 2.74 5.67 -0.50
N LYS A 25 2.13 5.59 -1.69
CA LYS A 25 0.74 5.13 -1.82
C LYS A 25 0.68 3.90 -2.72
N VAL A 26 0.54 2.74 -2.09
CA VAL A 26 0.13 1.50 -2.75
C VAL A 26 -1.14 1.73 -3.58
N LYS A 27 -1.13 1.22 -4.81
CA LYS A 27 -2.26 1.20 -5.73
C LYS A 27 -2.55 -0.23 -6.15
N LEU A 28 -3.82 -0.59 -6.08
CA LEU A 28 -4.31 -1.91 -6.46
C LEU A 28 -4.91 -1.87 -7.87
N PRO A 29 -4.77 -2.94 -8.66
CA PRO A 29 -5.51 -3.09 -9.91
C PRO A 29 -7.01 -3.23 -9.60
N THR A 30 -7.87 -2.89 -10.57
CA THR A 30 -9.33 -2.98 -10.41
C THR A 30 -9.84 -4.38 -10.04
N LEU A 31 -9.08 -5.44 -10.39
CA LEU A 31 -9.41 -6.82 -10.04
C LEU A 31 -9.21 -7.15 -8.55
N VAL A 32 -8.36 -6.39 -7.86
CA VAL A 32 -8.09 -6.55 -6.43
C VAL A 32 -8.87 -5.47 -5.70
N SER A 33 -10.14 -5.77 -5.43
CA SER A 33 -11.11 -4.85 -4.86
C SER A 33 -12.05 -5.57 -3.89
N ASP A 34 -12.95 -4.80 -3.27
CA ASP A 34 -14.08 -5.36 -2.53
C ASP A 34 -14.88 -6.32 -3.40
N GLY A 35 -15.37 -7.42 -2.79
CA GLY A 35 -16.17 -8.43 -3.48
C GLY A 35 -15.39 -9.35 -4.42
N MET A 36 -14.05 -9.27 -4.46
CA MET A 36 -13.26 -10.16 -5.32
C MET A 36 -13.36 -11.62 -4.87
N VAL A 37 -13.23 -12.53 -5.84
CA VAL A 37 -13.25 -13.98 -5.62
C VAL A 37 -11.85 -14.55 -5.86
N LEU A 38 -11.31 -15.25 -4.89
CA LEU A 38 -10.01 -15.91 -4.96
C LEU A 38 -10.16 -17.36 -5.43
N GLN A 39 -9.27 -17.77 -6.33
CA GLN A 39 -9.28 -19.14 -6.84
C GLN A 39 -8.90 -20.15 -5.76
N ARG A 40 -9.68 -21.23 -5.66
CA ARG A 40 -9.41 -22.34 -4.73
C ARG A 40 -8.51 -23.40 -5.36
N GLY A 41 -7.75 -24.08 -4.51
CA GLY A 41 -6.98 -25.28 -4.89
C GLY A 41 -5.61 -24.98 -5.48
N GLU A 42 -5.30 -23.70 -5.68
CA GLU A 42 -4.03 -23.23 -6.23
C GLU A 42 -3.52 -22.02 -5.44
N PRO A 43 -2.21 -21.73 -5.46
CA PRO A 43 -1.68 -20.47 -4.94
C PRO A 43 -2.26 -19.27 -5.69
N VAL A 44 -2.60 -18.20 -4.98
CA VAL A 44 -3.21 -17.00 -5.55
C VAL A 44 -2.25 -15.83 -5.46
N ASN A 45 -2.03 -15.11 -6.56
CA ASN A 45 -1.22 -13.91 -6.53
C ASN A 45 -2.08 -12.70 -6.16
N ILE A 46 -1.53 -11.83 -5.31
CA ILE A 46 -2.01 -10.47 -5.09
C ILE A 46 -0.91 -9.53 -5.56
N TRP A 47 -1.26 -8.52 -6.33
CA TRP A 47 -0.29 -7.62 -6.97
C TRP A 47 -0.83 -6.21 -7.06
N GLY A 48 0.06 -5.28 -7.36
CA GLY A 48 -0.26 -3.88 -7.60
C GLY A 48 1.00 -3.09 -7.91
N THR A 49 0.87 -1.78 -7.77
CA THR A 49 1.99 -0.85 -7.90
C THR A 49 2.17 -0.05 -6.62
N ALA A 50 3.38 0.38 -6.32
CA ALA A 50 3.73 1.26 -5.21
C ALA A 50 4.96 2.08 -5.62
N ASP A 51 5.42 2.99 -4.76
CA ASP A 51 6.69 3.67 -5.05
C ASP A 51 7.86 2.65 -5.02
N PRO A 52 8.90 2.81 -5.85
CA PRO A 52 10.05 1.91 -5.82
C PRO A 52 10.64 1.76 -4.40
N ASP A 53 11.03 0.55 -4.04
CA ASP A 53 11.53 0.17 -2.70
C ASP A 53 10.50 0.32 -1.55
N GLU A 54 9.23 0.64 -1.85
CA GLU A 54 8.17 0.70 -0.85
C GLU A 54 7.85 -0.70 -0.30
N THR A 55 7.75 -0.80 1.03
CA THR A 55 7.32 -2.03 1.70
C THR A 55 5.81 -2.15 1.65
N VAL A 56 5.32 -3.30 1.17
CA VAL A 56 3.91 -3.65 1.14
C VAL A 56 3.65 -4.77 2.14
N ASP A 57 2.86 -4.46 3.16
CA ASP A 57 2.41 -5.36 4.21
C ASP A 57 0.96 -5.79 3.93
N ILE A 58 0.74 -7.10 3.81
CA ILE A 58 -0.57 -7.69 3.55
C ILE A 58 -0.97 -8.56 4.74
N THR A 59 -2.16 -8.33 5.30
CA THR A 59 -2.75 -9.20 6.32
C THR A 59 -4.02 -9.84 5.77
N PHE A 60 -4.03 -11.18 5.76
CA PHE A 60 -5.18 -11.96 5.29
C PHE A 60 -5.32 -13.25 6.09
N LEU A 61 -6.53 -13.58 6.55
CA LEU A 61 -6.82 -14.76 7.38
C LEU A 61 -5.88 -14.92 8.59
N LYS A 62 -5.61 -13.82 9.30
CA LYS A 62 -4.66 -13.73 10.44
C LYS A 62 -3.19 -14.04 10.09
N LYS A 63 -2.87 -14.19 8.81
CA LYS A 63 -1.49 -14.34 8.31
C LYS A 63 -1.00 -13.00 7.78
N LYS A 64 0.29 -12.73 7.96
CA LYS A 64 0.97 -11.56 7.43
C LYS A 64 1.91 -11.98 6.31
N TYR A 65 1.93 -11.19 5.26
CA TYR A 65 2.83 -11.32 4.12
C TYR A 65 3.48 -9.97 3.89
N LYS A 66 4.74 -9.98 3.48
CA LYS A 66 5.52 -8.77 3.20
C LYS A 66 6.19 -8.91 1.85
N THR A 67 6.17 -7.84 1.08
CA THR A 67 6.95 -7.72 -0.16
C THR A 67 7.47 -6.29 -0.30
N VAL A 68 8.37 -6.08 -1.26
CA VAL A 68 8.92 -4.76 -1.59
C VAL A 68 8.68 -4.52 -3.07
N ALA A 69 8.24 -3.30 -3.41
CA ALA A 69 8.07 -2.92 -4.81
C ALA A 69 9.41 -2.81 -5.53
N ASP A 70 9.45 -3.32 -6.75
CA ASP A 70 10.64 -3.29 -7.58
C ASP A 70 10.96 -1.88 -8.08
N VAL A 71 12.06 -1.74 -8.82
CA VAL A 71 12.50 -0.45 -9.40
C VAL A 71 11.50 0.17 -10.38
N GLN A 72 10.55 -0.62 -10.88
CA GLN A 72 9.45 -0.18 -11.75
C GLN A 72 8.17 0.11 -10.95
N GLY A 73 8.20 -0.07 -9.62
CA GLY A 73 7.07 0.09 -8.71
C GLY A 73 6.14 -1.11 -8.66
N ASN A 74 6.44 -2.23 -9.33
CA ASN A 74 5.57 -3.41 -9.30
C ASN A 74 5.85 -4.25 -8.05
N TRP A 75 4.81 -4.82 -7.47
CA TRP A 75 4.95 -5.77 -6.38
C TRP A 75 3.97 -6.93 -6.53
N LYS A 76 4.33 -8.06 -5.91
CA LYS A 76 3.49 -9.26 -5.87
C LYS A 76 3.73 -10.03 -4.57
N VAL A 77 2.68 -10.65 -4.06
CA VAL A 77 2.70 -11.67 -3.01
C VAL A 77 1.93 -12.89 -3.51
N THR A 78 2.45 -14.08 -3.25
CA THR A 78 1.73 -15.33 -3.49
C THR A 78 1.14 -15.82 -2.18
N LEU A 79 -0.19 -15.84 -2.11
CA LEU A 79 -0.95 -16.49 -1.05
C LEU A 79 -0.89 -18.01 -1.26
N PRO A 80 -0.67 -18.80 -0.19
CA PRO A 80 -0.71 -20.25 -0.27
C PRO A 80 -2.13 -20.72 -0.60
N ILE A 81 -2.29 -22.00 -0.94
CA ILE A 81 -3.60 -22.60 -1.19
C ILE A 81 -4.55 -22.32 -0.03
N LEU A 82 -5.67 -21.69 -0.34
CA LEU A 82 -6.68 -21.27 0.62
C LEU A 82 -7.81 -22.29 0.70
N LYS A 83 -8.39 -22.44 1.90
CA LYS A 83 -9.67 -23.12 2.06
C LYS A 83 -10.78 -22.19 1.61
N ALA A 84 -11.86 -22.75 1.08
CA ALA A 84 -13.07 -21.98 0.76
C ALA A 84 -13.68 -21.37 2.03
N GLY A 85 -14.32 -20.22 1.88
CA GLY A 85 -15.09 -19.55 2.92
C GLY A 85 -15.23 -18.07 2.63
N GLY A 86 -15.64 -17.32 3.65
CA GLY A 86 -15.87 -15.88 3.55
C GLY A 86 -17.25 -15.48 4.08
N PRO A 87 -17.58 -14.18 4.06
CA PRO A 87 -16.75 -13.08 3.57
C PRO A 87 -15.52 -12.83 4.45
N TYR A 88 -14.38 -12.53 3.82
CA TYR A 88 -13.13 -12.19 4.50
C TYR A 88 -12.73 -10.74 4.26
N THR A 89 -11.86 -10.25 5.15
CA THR A 89 -11.20 -8.95 5.04
C THR A 89 -9.71 -9.15 4.77
N MET A 90 -9.16 -8.37 3.83
CA MET A 90 -7.73 -8.26 3.57
C MET A 90 -7.27 -6.83 3.80
N ALA A 91 -6.22 -6.65 4.58
CA ALA A 91 -5.59 -5.34 4.74
C ALA A 91 -4.29 -5.31 3.92
N ILE A 92 -4.06 -4.24 3.16
CA ILE A 92 -2.86 -3.98 2.37
C ILE A 92 -2.39 -2.57 2.71
N ASN A 93 -1.35 -2.42 3.52
CA ASN A 93 -0.96 -1.15 4.15
C ASN A 93 -2.21 -0.44 4.74
N ASP A 94 -2.54 0.76 4.25
CA ASP A 94 -3.68 1.57 4.70
C ASP A 94 -5.00 1.24 3.97
N ILE A 95 -5.01 0.24 3.07
CA ILE A 95 -6.17 -0.18 2.30
C ILE A 95 -6.82 -1.39 2.97
N GLU A 96 -8.14 -1.32 3.19
CA GLU A 96 -8.95 -2.45 3.67
C GLU A 96 -9.89 -2.91 2.54
N LEU A 97 -9.78 -4.18 2.16
CA LEU A 97 -10.65 -4.85 1.19
C LEU A 97 -11.63 -5.77 1.91
N LYS A 98 -12.90 -5.74 1.50
CA LYS A 98 -14.02 -6.45 2.14
C LYS A 98 -14.69 -7.44 1.19
N ASP A 99 -15.49 -8.33 1.77
CA ASP A 99 -16.32 -9.29 1.04
C ASP A 99 -15.55 -10.21 0.08
N ILE A 100 -14.33 -10.59 0.48
CA ILE A 100 -13.50 -11.52 -0.30
C ILE A 100 -14.00 -12.95 -0.11
N LEU A 101 -14.19 -13.68 -1.22
CA LEU A 101 -14.72 -15.05 -1.30
C LEU A 101 -13.70 -16.06 -1.85
#